data_AF-A0A537KSF4-F1
#
_entry.id   AF-A0A537KSF4-F1
#
_cell.length_a   1.000
_cell.length_b   1.000
_cell.length_c   1.000
_cell.angle_alpha   90.00
_cell.angle_beta   90.00
_cell.angle_gamma   90.00
#
_symmetry.space_group_name_H-M   'P 1'
#
loop_
_entity.id
_entity.type
_entity.pdbx_description
1 polymer ?
#
loop_
_entity_poly.entity_id
_entity_poly.type
_entity_poly.pdbx_seq_one_letter_code
_entity_poly.pdbx_strand_id
1 'polypeptide(L)'
;MAGAVEALVEQLLTIHFPKPQDTIRFLLVNLSSIGQSCDVTFRNRDPLIGVTVDKQLAATADEMAGRSGIGRWLKERQLSRQFADIRFSDGSRASLDEIWTVIPVPVDGIPADAFAAVDLSAGEQEMHGSGVTVREVVRELYRCKDRAREDVMLRRYLLLA
;
A
#
# COMPACT_ATOMS: atom_id res chain seq x y z
N MET A 1 23.45 9.90 13.22
CA MET A 1 22.69 8.71 13.66
C MET A 1 21.35 8.57 12.93
N ALA A 2 20.55 9.65 12.76
CA ALA A 2 19.25 9.58 12.07
C ALA A 2 19.29 8.92 10.66
N GLY A 3 20.26 9.25 9.81
CA GLY A 3 20.33 8.70 8.44
C GLY A 3 20.66 7.20 8.35
N ALA A 4 21.22 6.58 9.40
CA ALA A 4 21.51 5.14 9.40
C ALA A 4 20.25 4.31 9.73
N VAL A 5 19.43 4.81 10.66
CA VAL A 5 18.13 4.20 11.00
C VAL A 5 17.18 4.33 9.82
N GLU A 6 17.11 5.49 9.18
CA GLU A 6 16.27 5.71 7.99
C GLU A 6 16.65 4.77 6.82
N ALA A 7 17.94 4.62 6.55
CA ALA A 7 18.41 3.68 5.53
C ALA A 7 18.07 2.22 5.85
N LEU A 8 18.11 1.85 7.14
CA LEU A 8 17.76 0.51 7.59
C LEU A 8 16.25 0.26 7.55
N VAL A 9 15.43 1.25 7.93
CA VAL A 9 13.98 1.20 7.75
C VAL A 9 13.63 1.04 6.27
N GLU A 10 14.26 1.80 5.38
CA GLU A 10 14.09 1.66 3.93
C GLU A 10 14.48 0.26 3.41
N GLN A 11 15.56 -0.32 3.94
CA GLN A 11 15.96 -1.70 3.63
C GLN A 11 14.91 -2.71 4.11
N LEU A 12 14.45 -2.60 5.36
CA LEU A 12 13.42 -3.46 5.92
C LEU A 12 12.11 -3.36 5.14
N LEU A 13 11.67 -2.15 4.82
CA LEU A 13 10.49 -1.93 3.99
C LEU A 13 10.65 -2.53 2.60
N THR A 14 11.86 -2.52 2.03
CA THR A 14 12.13 -3.17 0.75
C THR A 14 12.12 -4.70 0.84
N ILE A 15 12.53 -5.27 1.99
CA ILE A 15 12.51 -6.73 2.23
C ILE A 15 11.08 -7.22 2.46
N HIS A 16 10.31 -6.52 3.29
CA HIS A 16 8.95 -6.91 3.69
C HIS A 16 7.88 -6.51 2.67
N PHE A 17 8.12 -5.45 1.90
CA PHE A 17 7.27 -5.01 0.79
C PHE A 17 8.07 -5.00 -0.52
N PRO A 18 8.46 -6.18 -1.04
CA PRO A 18 9.34 -6.25 -2.20
C PRO A 18 8.73 -5.62 -3.44
N LYS A 19 9.61 -5.01 -4.25
CA LYS A 19 9.34 -4.15 -5.40
C LYS A 19 9.26 -4.83 -6.78
N PRO A 20 8.69 -6.01 -7.03
CA PRO A 20 8.24 -6.24 -8.39
C PRO A 20 7.10 -5.25 -8.63
N GLN A 21 7.31 -4.25 -9.50
CA GLN A 21 6.20 -3.40 -9.97
C GLN A 21 5.03 -4.28 -10.43
N ASP A 22 5.32 -5.47 -10.95
CA ASP A 22 4.37 -6.51 -11.30
C ASP A 22 3.55 -7.04 -10.11
N THR A 23 4.11 -7.13 -8.90
CA THR A 23 3.38 -7.48 -7.68
C THR A 23 2.39 -6.38 -7.30
N ILE A 24 2.81 -5.12 -7.33
CA ILE A 24 1.91 -4.00 -7.04
C ILE A 24 0.83 -3.90 -8.12
N ARG A 25 1.18 -4.09 -9.40
CA ARG A 25 0.22 -4.17 -10.52
C ARG A 25 -0.82 -5.24 -10.30
N PHE A 26 -0.37 -6.47 -10.01
CA PHE A 26 -1.25 -7.61 -9.76
C PHE A 26 -2.18 -7.32 -8.58
N LEU A 27 -1.64 -6.77 -7.49
CA LEU A 27 -2.42 -6.44 -6.30
C LEU A 27 -3.47 -5.36 -6.59
N LEU A 28 -3.11 -4.29 -7.30
CA LEU A 28 -4.04 -3.22 -7.68
C LEU A 28 -5.17 -3.73 -8.59
N VAL A 29 -4.84 -4.61 -9.56
CA VAL A 29 -5.85 -5.25 -10.42
C VAL A 29 -6.77 -6.15 -9.61
N ASN A 30 -6.22 -6.96 -8.70
CA ASN A 30 -7.02 -7.82 -7.84
C ASN A 30 -7.95 -7.00 -6.92
N LEU A 31 -7.43 -5.98 -6.25
CA LEU A 31 -8.21 -5.09 -5.38
C LEU A 31 -9.28 -4.31 -6.15
N SER A 32 -8.98 -3.88 -7.38
CA SER A 32 -9.95 -3.27 -8.30
C SER A 32 -11.08 -4.23 -8.66
N SER A 33 -10.77 -5.52 -8.85
CA SER A 33 -11.76 -6.55 -9.19
C SER A 33 -12.73 -6.82 -8.04
N ILE A 34 -12.19 -7.04 -6.83
CA ILE A 34 -13.00 -7.41 -5.66
C ILE A 34 -13.55 -6.20 -4.89
N GLY A 35 -13.08 -4.98 -5.18
CA GLY A 35 -13.50 -3.75 -4.49
C GLY A 35 -13.06 -3.67 -3.03
N GLN A 36 -12.03 -4.44 -2.63
CA GLN A 36 -11.50 -4.44 -1.27
C GLN A 36 -10.77 -3.13 -0.98
N SER A 37 -10.97 -2.61 0.23
CA SER A 37 -10.29 -1.42 0.72
C SER A 37 -8.80 -1.67 0.95
N CYS A 38 -7.96 -0.67 0.76
CA CYS A 38 -6.53 -0.74 0.98
C CYS A 38 -5.96 0.60 1.46
N ASP A 39 -4.79 0.53 2.06
CA ASP A 39 -3.92 1.69 2.22
C ASP A 39 -2.91 1.72 1.07
N VAL A 40 -2.64 2.92 0.57
CA VAL A 40 -1.64 3.17 -0.47
C VAL A 40 -0.63 4.14 0.09
N THR A 41 0.62 3.71 0.21
CA THR A 41 1.69 4.52 0.78
C THR A 41 2.61 5.07 -0.30
N PHE A 42 3.26 6.19 -0.01
CA PHE A 42 4.15 6.89 -0.95
C PHE A 42 5.44 7.29 -0.27
N ARG A 43 6.50 7.44 -1.06
CA ARG A 43 7.77 7.96 -0.57
C ARG A 43 7.71 9.46 -0.29
N ASN A 44 6.96 10.22 -1.10
CA ASN A 44 7.10 11.67 -1.15
C ASN A 44 5.83 12.44 -0.76
N ARG A 45 4.82 11.75 -0.21
CA ARG A 45 3.55 12.38 0.23
C ARG A 45 2.81 11.54 1.26
N ASP A 46 1.78 12.13 1.84
CA ASP A 46 0.89 11.47 2.80
C ASP A 46 0.15 10.27 2.13
N PRO A 47 -0.06 9.16 2.85
CA PRO A 47 -0.70 7.95 2.33
C PRO A 47 -2.21 8.14 2.09
N LEU A 48 -2.77 7.35 1.18
CA LEU A 48 -4.22 7.16 1.05
C LEU A 48 -4.63 6.03 1.99
N ILE A 49 -5.65 6.26 2.82
CA ILE A 49 -6.04 5.31 3.87
C ILE A 49 -7.44 4.80 3.61
N GLY A 50 -7.60 3.49 3.58
CA GLY A 50 -8.90 2.82 3.46
C GLY A 50 -9.64 3.13 2.15
N VAL A 51 -8.92 3.37 1.06
CA VAL A 51 -9.49 3.65 -0.25
C VAL A 51 -9.74 2.37 -1.05
N THR A 52 -10.61 2.41 -2.06
CA THR A 52 -10.71 1.33 -3.05
C THR A 52 -10.15 1.78 -4.40
N VAL A 53 -9.66 0.83 -5.19
CA VAL A 53 -9.16 1.06 -6.55
C VAL A 53 -10.33 1.04 -7.54
N ASP A 54 -10.37 1.99 -8.47
CA ASP A 54 -11.40 2.07 -9.51
C ASP A 54 -11.52 0.74 -10.30
N LYS A 55 -12.74 0.22 -10.45
CA LYS A 55 -13.05 -1.07 -11.10
C LYS A 55 -12.65 -1.11 -12.58
N GLN A 56 -12.47 0.04 -13.21
CA GLN A 56 -12.07 0.13 -14.61
C GLN A 56 -10.68 -0.47 -14.85
N LEU A 57 -9.81 -0.48 -13.83
CA LEU A 57 -8.49 -1.10 -13.91
C LEU A 57 -8.60 -2.62 -14.14
N ALA A 58 -9.37 -3.31 -13.30
CA ALA A 58 -9.64 -4.74 -13.45
C ALA A 58 -10.36 -5.07 -14.77
N ALA A 59 -11.39 -4.30 -15.12
CA ALA A 59 -12.12 -4.50 -16.38
C ALA A 59 -11.19 -4.43 -17.61
N THR A 60 -10.22 -3.50 -17.59
CA THR A 60 -9.26 -3.36 -18.70
C THR A 60 -8.25 -4.52 -18.74
N ALA A 61 -7.84 -5.04 -17.57
CA ALA A 61 -6.97 -6.21 -17.47
C ALA A 61 -7.69 -7.50 -17.92
N ASP A 62 -8.93 -7.71 -17.50
CA ASP A 62 -9.74 -8.88 -17.87
C ASP A 62 -9.99 -8.95 -19.38
N GLU A 63 -10.24 -7.79 -20.00
CA GLU A 63 -10.41 -7.70 -21.46
C GLU A 63 -9.17 -8.12 -22.26
N MET A 64 -7.98 -8.24 -21.65
CA MET A 64 -6.77 -8.73 -22.33
C MET A 64 -6.78 -10.26 -22.52
N ALA A 65 -7.54 -10.99 -21.70
CA ALA A 65 -7.61 -12.45 -21.79
C ALA A 65 -8.04 -12.90 -23.19
N GLY A 66 -7.26 -13.79 -23.82
CA GLY A 66 -7.56 -14.33 -25.14
C GLY A 66 -7.29 -13.40 -26.35
N ARG A 67 -6.80 -12.17 -26.15
CA ARG A 67 -6.44 -11.27 -27.26
C ARG A 67 -5.03 -11.52 -27.81
N SER A 68 -4.86 -11.33 -29.12
CA SER A 68 -3.57 -11.38 -29.83
C SER A 68 -3.43 -10.21 -30.82
N GLY A 69 -2.22 -9.99 -31.33
CA GLY A 69 -1.93 -8.95 -32.33
C GLY A 69 -2.20 -7.51 -31.86
N ILE A 70 -2.67 -6.66 -32.78
CA ILE A 70 -2.91 -5.22 -32.53
C ILE A 70 -3.88 -4.98 -31.37
N GLY A 71 -4.87 -5.86 -31.19
CA GLY A 71 -5.85 -5.76 -30.10
C GLY A 71 -5.21 -5.91 -28.72
N ARG A 72 -4.22 -6.79 -28.57
CA ARG A 72 -3.44 -6.92 -27.33
C ARG A 72 -2.61 -5.66 -27.08
N TRP A 73 -1.90 -5.17 -28.09
CA TRP A 73 -1.04 -3.98 -27.96
C TRP A 73 -1.82 -2.71 -27.57
N LEU A 74 -3.01 -2.51 -28.16
CA LEU A 74 -3.87 -1.37 -27.79
C LEU A 74 -4.32 -1.42 -26.33
N LYS A 75 -4.65 -2.61 -25.83
CA LYS A 75 -5.07 -2.81 -24.44
C LYS A 75 -3.91 -2.69 -23.46
N GLU A 76 -2.74 -3.21 -23.80
CA GLU A 76 -1.51 -2.98 -23.03
C GLU A 76 -1.22 -1.48 -22.84
N ARG A 77 -1.38 -0.70 -23.91
CA ARG A 77 -1.23 0.76 -23.86
C ARG A 77 -2.32 1.43 -23.03
N GLN A 78 -3.55 0.94 -23.08
CA GLN A 78 -4.65 1.43 -22.24
C GLN A 78 -4.39 1.13 -20.76
N LEU A 79 -3.96 -0.08 -20.43
CA LEU A 79 -3.63 -0.51 -19.07
C LEU A 79 -2.43 0.28 -18.53
N SER A 80 -1.40 0.50 -19.36
CA SER A 80 -0.27 1.37 -19.01
C SER A 80 -0.70 2.80 -18.68
N ARG A 81 -1.67 3.37 -19.41
CA ARG A 81 -2.24 4.69 -19.09
C ARG A 81 -3.00 4.70 -17.78
N GLN A 82 -3.71 3.62 -17.45
CA GLN A 82 -4.41 3.51 -16.17
C GLN A 82 -3.44 3.35 -15.01
N PHE A 83 -2.32 2.63 -15.19
CA PHE A 83 -1.25 2.62 -14.19
C PHE A 83 -0.54 3.97 -14.05
N ALA A 84 -0.62 4.86 -15.03
CA ALA A 84 -0.13 6.23 -14.90
C ALA A 84 -1.14 7.20 -14.24
N ASP A 85 -2.42 6.80 -14.10
CA ASP A 85 -3.52 7.59 -13.54
C ASP A 85 -4.50 6.67 -12.78
N ILE A 86 -3.99 5.97 -11.76
CA ILE A 86 -4.80 5.08 -10.92
C ILE A 86 -5.74 5.96 -10.10
N ARG A 87 -7.03 5.63 -10.13
CA ARG A 87 -8.08 6.37 -9.42
C ARG A 87 -8.54 5.63 -8.19
N PHE A 88 -8.82 6.39 -7.14
CA PHE A 88 -9.27 5.87 -5.86
C PHE A 88 -10.64 6.43 -5.47
N SER A 89 -11.32 5.75 -4.55
CA SER A 89 -12.69 6.10 -4.12
C SER A 89 -12.83 7.47 -3.45
N ASP A 90 -11.75 8.03 -2.92
CA ASP A 90 -11.71 9.38 -2.33
C ASP A 90 -11.51 10.50 -3.38
N GLY A 91 -11.46 10.13 -4.67
CA GLY A 91 -11.20 11.04 -5.78
C GLY A 91 -9.72 11.33 -6.02
N SER A 92 -8.83 10.81 -5.17
CA SER A 92 -7.38 10.94 -5.36
C SER A 92 -6.89 10.09 -6.53
N ARG A 93 -5.67 10.42 -6.98
CA ARG A 93 -4.99 9.77 -8.10
C ARG A 93 -3.54 9.48 -7.75
N ALA A 94 -2.97 8.46 -8.36
CA ALA A 94 -1.54 8.15 -8.29
C ALA A 94 -1.08 7.44 -9.56
N SER A 95 0.17 7.62 -9.94
CA SER A 95 0.86 6.69 -10.84
C SER A 95 1.45 5.52 -10.05
N LEU A 96 1.60 4.38 -10.72
CA LEU A 96 2.24 3.18 -10.18
C LEU A 96 3.66 3.48 -9.66
N ASP A 97 4.39 4.36 -10.35
CA ASP A 97 5.77 4.73 -10.00
C ASP A 97 5.87 5.59 -8.72
N GLU A 98 4.77 6.22 -8.30
CA GLU A 98 4.72 6.94 -7.02
C GLU A 98 4.45 6.03 -5.83
N ILE A 99 3.76 4.91 -6.06
CA ILE A 99 3.30 3.99 -5.01
C ILE A 99 4.51 3.25 -4.44
N TRP A 100 4.66 3.32 -3.12
CA TRP A 100 5.63 2.50 -2.42
C TRP A 100 5.08 1.09 -2.20
N THR A 101 3.96 0.98 -1.49
CA THR A 101 3.29 -0.30 -1.28
C THR A 101 1.78 -0.11 -1.15
N VAL A 102 1.05 -1.21 -1.27
CA VAL A 102 -0.39 -1.30 -1.09
C VAL A 102 -0.66 -2.34 -0.03
N ILE A 103 -1.42 -1.97 1.00
CA ILE A 103 -1.72 -2.82 2.16
C ILE A 103 -3.22 -3.10 2.15
N PRO A 104 -3.66 -4.30 1.78
CA PRO A 104 -5.08 -4.65 1.79
C PRO A 104 -5.65 -4.58 3.20
N VAL A 105 -6.82 -3.97 3.35
CA VAL A 105 -7.64 -4.02 4.56
C VAL A 105 -8.53 -5.26 4.47
N PRO A 106 -8.74 -6.04 5.55
CA PRO A 106 -9.67 -7.17 5.54
C PRO A 106 -11.01 -6.83 4.88
N VAL A 107 -11.60 -7.78 4.16
CA VAL A 107 -12.85 -7.58 3.40
C VAL A 107 -13.98 -7.06 4.29
N ASP A 108 -14.05 -7.55 5.53
CA ASP A 108 -15.03 -7.12 6.54
C ASP A 108 -14.64 -5.82 7.25
N GLY A 109 -13.54 -5.19 6.84
CA GLY A 109 -12.96 -4.01 7.46
C GLY A 109 -12.21 -4.31 8.76
N ILE A 110 -11.83 -3.24 9.47
CA ILE A 110 -11.29 -3.33 10.83
C ILE A 110 -12.38 -2.86 11.80
N PRO A 111 -12.82 -3.70 12.75
CA PRO A 111 -13.79 -3.30 13.77
C PRO A 111 -13.32 -2.08 14.56
N ALA A 112 -14.22 -1.15 14.89
CA ALA A 112 -13.86 0.08 15.59
C ALA A 112 -13.31 -0.17 17.00
N ASP A 113 -13.81 -1.18 17.69
CA ASP A 113 -13.36 -1.64 19.01
C ASP A 113 -11.98 -2.30 18.97
N ALA A 114 -11.60 -2.91 17.83
CA ALA A 114 -10.29 -3.51 17.65
C ALA A 114 -9.15 -2.49 17.82
N PHE A 115 -9.33 -1.25 17.37
CA PHE A 115 -8.32 -0.19 17.53
C PHE A 115 -8.03 0.14 19.00
N ALA A 116 -9.06 0.15 19.86
CA ALA A 116 -8.89 0.46 21.28
C ALA A 116 -8.17 -0.67 22.04
N ALA A 117 -8.29 -1.91 21.55
CA ALA A 117 -7.71 -3.10 22.16
C ALA A 117 -6.24 -3.34 21.79
N VAL A 118 -5.69 -2.63 20.80
CA VAL A 118 -4.30 -2.83 20.38
C VAL A 118 -3.32 -2.32 21.45
N ASP A 119 -2.43 -3.21 21.89
CA ASP A 119 -1.29 -2.85 22.72
C ASP A 119 -0.18 -2.20 21.87
N LEU A 120 0.03 -0.90 22.07
CA LEU A 120 1.07 -0.12 21.39
C LEU A 120 2.50 -0.52 21.81
N SER A 121 2.68 -1.24 22.92
CA SER A 121 4.00 -1.69 23.36
C SER A 121 4.64 -2.66 22.35
N ALA A 122 3.82 -3.38 21.58
CA ALA A 122 4.28 -4.19 20.45
C ALA A 122 5.03 -3.38 19.39
N GLY A 123 4.71 -2.08 19.26
CA GLY A 123 5.41 -1.16 18.37
C GLY A 123 6.85 -0.85 18.78
N GLU A 124 7.19 -1.04 20.05
CA GLU A 124 8.53 -0.76 20.57
C GLU A 124 9.46 -1.98 20.46
N GLN A 125 8.94 -3.13 20.01
CA GLN A 125 9.74 -4.31 19.73
C GLN A 125 10.55 -4.14 18.45
N GLU A 126 11.77 -4.66 18.45
CA GLU A 126 12.60 -4.67 17.25
C GLU A 126 12.00 -5.57 16.18
N MET A 127 11.92 -5.03 14.96
CA MET A 127 11.50 -5.78 13.79
C MET A 127 12.62 -6.75 13.40
N HIS A 128 12.42 -8.04 13.71
CA HIS A 128 13.31 -9.14 13.33
C HIS A 128 14.79 -8.98 13.73
N GLY A 129 15.07 -8.37 14.89
CA GLY A 129 16.44 -8.18 15.39
C GLY A 129 17.28 -7.19 14.58
N SER A 130 16.61 -6.29 13.85
CA SER A 130 17.25 -5.28 13.02
C SER A 130 17.82 -4.09 13.79
N GLY A 131 17.51 -3.93 15.09
CA GLY A 131 17.79 -2.69 15.81
C GLY A 131 16.85 -1.53 15.45
N VAL A 132 15.80 -1.79 14.67
CA VAL A 132 14.74 -0.84 14.32
C VAL A 132 13.41 -1.35 14.87
N THR A 133 12.66 -0.48 15.54
CA THR A 133 11.35 -0.80 16.11
C THR A 133 10.26 -0.89 15.04
N VAL A 134 9.21 -1.67 15.30
CA VAL A 134 8.02 -1.71 14.42
C VAL A 134 7.43 -0.29 14.23
N ARG A 135 7.45 0.54 15.27
CA ARG A 135 7.02 1.93 15.20
C ARG A 135 7.86 2.77 14.24
N GLU A 136 9.18 2.62 14.26
CA GLU A 136 10.05 3.31 13.30
C GLU A 136 9.69 2.95 11.86
N VAL A 137 9.38 1.68 11.62
CA VAL A 137 8.92 1.20 10.31
C VAL A 137 7.56 1.82 9.94
N VAL A 138 6.60 1.83 10.85
CA VAL A 138 5.27 2.44 10.63
C VAL A 138 5.36 3.93 10.37
N ARG A 139 6.23 4.65 11.11
CA ARG A 139 6.44 6.09 10.91
C ARG A 139 6.88 6.37 9.48
N GLU A 140 7.85 5.62 8.96
CA GLU A 140 8.32 5.82 7.59
C GLU A 140 7.31 5.36 6.54
N LEU A 141 6.67 4.20 6.77
CA LEU A 141 5.67 3.63 5.88
C LEU A 141 4.47 4.58 5.67
N TYR A 142 3.99 5.22 6.73
CA TYR A 142 2.83 6.12 6.68
C TYR A 142 3.19 7.61 6.76
N ARG A 143 4.47 7.96 6.71
CA ARG A 143 4.99 9.34 6.80
C ARG A 143 4.41 10.12 7.99
N CYS A 144 4.43 9.50 9.17
CA CYS A 144 3.88 10.11 10.38
C CYS A 144 4.73 11.32 10.82
N LYS A 145 4.09 12.48 10.99
CA LYS A 145 4.75 13.75 11.36
C LYS A 145 4.92 13.92 12.86
N ASP A 146 4.13 13.19 13.64
CA ASP A 146 4.09 13.27 15.09
C ASP A 146 3.68 11.93 15.71
N ARG A 147 3.88 11.83 17.04
CA ARG A 147 3.60 10.63 17.83
C ARG A 147 2.12 10.23 17.83
N ALA A 148 1.21 11.21 17.76
CA ALA A 148 -0.22 10.91 17.76
C ALA A 148 -0.62 10.22 16.45
N ARG A 149 -0.07 10.66 15.32
CA ARG A 149 -0.26 10.01 14.02
C ARG A 149 0.41 8.64 13.98
N GLU A 150 1.61 8.50 14.54
CA GLU A 150 2.27 7.20 14.69
C GLU A 150 1.38 6.22 15.47
N ASP A 151 0.81 6.63 16.60
CA ASP A 151 -0.04 5.77 17.43
C ASP A 151 -1.30 5.31 16.71
N VAL A 152 -1.88 6.15 15.85
CA VAL A 152 -3.03 5.75 15.01
C VAL A 152 -2.59 4.73 13.96
N MET A 153 -1.49 5.00 13.25
CA MET A 153 -1.03 4.15 12.16
C MET A 153 -0.40 2.84 12.65
N LEU A 154 0.16 2.84 13.86
CA LEU A 154 0.70 1.64 14.48
C LEU A 154 -0.42 0.68 14.85
N ARG A 155 -1.54 1.16 15.40
CA ARG A 155 -2.73 0.32 15.63
C ARG A 155 -3.23 -0.28 14.33
N ARG A 156 -3.32 0.55 13.30
CA ARG A 156 -3.76 0.12 11.97
C ARG A 156 -2.82 -0.96 11.42
N TYR A 157 -1.51 -0.72 11.46
CA TYR A 157 -0.50 -1.67 11.00
C TYR A 157 -0.59 -3.01 11.76
N LEU A 158 -0.68 -2.99 13.08
CA LEU A 158 -0.76 -4.19 13.91
C LEU A 158 -2.05 -5.00 13.72
N LEU A 159 -3.10 -4.39 13.17
CA LEU A 159 -4.35 -5.08 12.79
C LEU A 159 -4.34 -5.59 11.34
N LEU A 160 -3.35 -5.18 10.54
CA LEU A 160 -3.19 -5.55 9.13
C LEU A 160 -2.02 -6.51 8.87
N ALA A 161 -1.03 -6.53 9.77
CA ALA A 161 0.16 -7.40 9.73
C ALA A 161 -0.12 -8.78 10.33
#